data_AF-A0A661B755-F1
#
_entry.id   AF-A0A661B755-F1
#
_cell.length_a   1.000
_cell.length_b   1.000
_cell.length_c   1.000
_cell.angle_alpha   90.00
_cell.angle_beta   90.00
_cell.angle_gamma   90.00
#
_symmetry.space_group_name_H-M   'P 1'
#
loop_
_entity.id
_entity.type
_entity.pdbx_description
1 polymer ?
#
loop_
_entity_poly.entity_id
_entity_poly.type
_entity_poly.pdbx_seq_one_letter_code
_entity_poly.pdbx_strand_id
1 'polypeptide(L)'
;MLISIATSQVPTIKQPASLRRTTISPTAVSTGAGKALEKISEIETAKEAIQKVAQKVGYVPLEGPIDAEKFIVGPHDVIHLQVWGVSPVDEFLEVTNDGFITIPGYGAIKVAGLTWATAKKTIADTVKYVYNPTKFAITLAFVRIFVAHVAGCVQFPGSYQVGATGRIWDIIQLAGGQTGLADLSKIKVTHRDGSTETI
;
A
#
# COMPACT_ATOMS: atom_id res chain seq x y z
N MET A 1 5.35 1.87 -7.91
CA MET A 1 6.70 1.76 -7.32
C MET A 1 7.05 0.29 -7.32
N LEU A 2 8.11 -0.09 -8.01
CA LEU A 2 8.55 -1.47 -8.24
C LEU A 2 9.87 -1.64 -7.47
N ILE A 3 9.90 -2.52 -6.48
CA ILE A 3 11.13 -2.86 -5.75
C ILE A 3 11.58 -4.21 -6.30
N SER A 4 12.75 -4.24 -6.94
CA SER A 4 13.24 -5.42 -7.66
C SER A 4 14.66 -5.78 -7.21
N ILE A 5 14.83 -7.02 -6.74
CA ILE A 5 16.12 -7.63 -6.41
C ILE A 5 16.40 -8.71 -7.48
N ALA A 6 17.58 -8.71 -8.09
CA ALA A 6 17.85 -9.39 -9.37
C ALA A 6 18.46 -10.81 -9.27
N THR A 7 18.19 -11.60 -10.34
CA THR A 7 18.85 -12.84 -10.88
C THR A 7 18.66 -14.16 -10.11
N SER A 8 18.66 -15.39 -10.68
CA SER A 8 19.11 -15.98 -11.95
C SER A 8 18.39 -17.33 -12.22
N GLN A 9 18.06 -17.62 -13.48
CA GLN A 9 17.72 -18.93 -14.10
C GLN A 9 16.38 -19.63 -13.78
N VAL A 10 15.63 -19.94 -14.84
CA VAL A 10 14.33 -20.65 -14.86
C VAL A 10 14.51 -22.00 -15.56
N PRO A 11 14.17 -23.16 -14.96
CA PRO A 11 14.04 -24.40 -15.70
C PRO A 11 12.57 -24.74 -16.05
N THR A 12 12.41 -25.23 -17.27
CA THR A 12 11.18 -25.63 -17.97
C THR A 12 10.49 -26.87 -17.37
N ILE A 13 9.15 -26.87 -17.27
CA ILE A 13 8.34 -28.03 -16.87
C ILE A 13 7.69 -28.67 -18.11
N LYS A 14 7.96 -29.96 -18.34
CA LYS A 14 7.27 -30.82 -19.33
C LYS A 14 5.93 -31.31 -18.77
N GLN A 15 4.86 -31.22 -19.57
CA GLN A 15 3.55 -31.84 -19.29
C GLN A 15 3.57 -33.36 -19.57
N PRO A 16 2.89 -34.19 -18.75
CA PRO A 16 2.49 -35.53 -19.16
C PRO A 16 0.99 -35.65 -19.50
N ALA A 17 0.73 -36.68 -20.31
CA ALA A 17 -0.47 -36.92 -21.11
C ALA A 17 -1.66 -37.58 -20.39
N SER A 18 -2.80 -37.50 -21.08
CA SER A 18 -4.17 -38.00 -20.83
C SER A 18 -4.36 -39.19 -19.87
N LEU A 19 -5.32 -39.03 -18.95
CA LEU A 19 -5.85 -40.07 -18.06
C LEU A 19 -6.84 -40.99 -18.80
N ARG A 20 -6.53 -42.29 -18.89
CA ARG A 20 -7.53 -43.34 -19.17
C ARG A 20 -8.32 -43.65 -17.89
N ARG A 21 -9.64 -43.72 -18.01
CA ARG A 21 -10.56 -44.07 -16.92
C ARG A 21 -10.58 -45.60 -16.75
N THR A 22 -10.03 -46.11 -15.64
CA THR A 22 -10.19 -47.52 -15.24
C THR A 22 -11.16 -47.62 -14.07
N THR A 23 -12.12 -48.53 -14.23
CA THR A 23 -13.18 -48.95 -13.31
C THR A 23 -12.58 -49.41 -11.97
N ILE A 24 -13.12 -48.93 -10.84
CA ILE A 24 -12.81 -49.46 -9.51
C ILE A 24 -14.00 -50.25 -8.94
N SER A 25 -13.76 -51.51 -8.59
CA SER A 25 -14.69 -52.36 -7.83
C SER A 25 -14.68 -52.01 -6.34
N PRO A 26 -15.79 -52.16 -5.60
CA PRO A 26 -15.90 -51.65 -4.24
C PRO A 26 -15.55 -52.74 -3.22
N THR A 27 -14.28 -52.83 -2.78
CA THR A 27 -13.92 -53.58 -1.56
C THR A 27 -12.60 -53.04 -0.99
N ALA A 28 -12.67 -51.94 -0.21
CA ALA A 28 -11.71 -51.59 0.84
C ALA A 28 -12.07 -50.23 1.47
N VAL A 29 -13.22 -50.17 2.13
CA VAL A 29 -13.50 -49.16 3.15
C VAL A 29 -12.91 -49.68 4.46
N SER A 30 -11.90 -49.03 5.03
CA SER A 30 -11.76 -48.82 6.50
C SER A 30 -10.41 -48.29 7.00
N THR A 31 -9.30 -48.30 6.24
CA THR A 31 -7.97 -47.93 6.81
C THR A 31 -7.45 -46.53 6.43
N GLY A 32 -8.21 -45.74 5.66
CA GLY A 32 -7.78 -44.43 5.14
C GLY A 32 -8.19 -43.20 5.96
N ALA A 33 -9.07 -43.34 6.95
CA ALA A 33 -9.68 -42.20 7.63
C ALA A 33 -8.71 -41.47 8.58
N GLY A 34 -7.84 -42.18 9.31
CA GLY A 34 -6.91 -41.56 10.27
C GLY A 34 -5.82 -40.68 9.61
N LYS A 35 -5.24 -41.14 8.49
CA LYS A 35 -4.21 -40.39 7.75
C LYS A 35 -4.75 -39.23 6.92
N ALA A 36 -6.04 -39.26 6.56
CA ALA A 36 -6.69 -38.14 5.90
C ALA A 36 -6.97 -37.00 6.90
N LEU A 37 -7.32 -37.33 8.15
CA LEU A 37 -7.63 -36.36 9.19
C LEU A 37 -6.38 -35.57 9.66
N GLU A 38 -5.20 -36.21 9.76
CA GLU A 38 -3.94 -35.49 10.03
C GLU A 38 -3.56 -34.51 8.91
N LYS A 39 -3.78 -34.89 7.63
CA LYS A 39 -3.52 -33.98 6.50
C LYS A 39 -4.50 -32.81 6.45
N ILE A 40 -5.74 -33.00 6.91
CA ILE A 40 -6.74 -31.94 6.93
C ILE A 40 -6.42 -30.91 8.02
N SER A 41 -5.94 -31.34 9.20
CA SER A 41 -5.53 -30.40 10.26
C SER A 41 -4.26 -29.62 9.90
N GLU A 42 -3.32 -30.23 9.17
CA GLU A 42 -2.15 -29.54 8.58
C GLU A 42 -2.55 -28.49 7.53
N ILE A 43 -3.60 -28.77 6.72
CA ILE A 43 -4.12 -27.82 5.72
C ILE A 43 -4.93 -26.69 6.39
N GLU A 44 -5.66 -26.97 7.47
CA GLU A 44 -6.39 -25.95 8.24
C GLU A 44 -5.42 -25.00 8.95
N THR A 45 -4.36 -25.51 9.59
CA THR A 45 -3.29 -24.66 10.16
C THR A 45 -2.54 -23.87 9.09
N ALA A 46 -2.33 -24.44 7.90
CA ALA A 46 -1.74 -23.71 6.77
C ALA A 46 -2.69 -22.62 6.22
N LYS A 47 -4.00 -22.87 6.13
CA LYS A 47 -5.00 -21.86 5.76
C LYS A 47 -5.09 -20.76 6.80
N GLU A 48 -5.07 -21.08 8.09
CA GLU A 48 -5.06 -20.10 9.16
C GLU A 48 -3.77 -19.28 9.19
N ALA A 49 -2.62 -19.88 8.87
CA ALA A 49 -1.37 -19.15 8.71
C ALA A 49 -1.42 -18.20 7.50
N ILE A 50 -1.94 -18.66 6.35
CA ILE A 50 -2.15 -17.81 5.16
C ILE A 50 -3.14 -16.68 5.46
N GLN A 51 -4.21 -16.96 6.20
CA GLN A 51 -5.23 -15.98 6.60
C GLN A 51 -4.68 -14.95 7.61
N LYS A 52 -3.82 -15.37 8.55
CA LYS A 52 -3.11 -14.47 9.48
C LYS A 52 -2.06 -13.62 8.78
N VAL A 53 -1.42 -14.13 7.73
CA VAL A 53 -0.54 -13.34 6.84
C VAL A 53 -1.38 -12.34 6.04
N ALA A 54 -2.55 -12.73 5.54
CA ALA A 54 -3.46 -11.86 4.78
C ALA A 54 -4.10 -10.74 5.63
N GLN A 55 -4.28 -10.94 6.94
CA GLN A 55 -4.85 -9.94 7.84
C GLN A 55 -3.84 -8.88 8.33
N LYS A 56 -2.56 -8.97 7.98
CA LYS A 56 -1.60 -7.89 8.17
C LYS A 56 -1.77 -6.85 7.07
N VAL A 57 -2.99 -6.33 6.92
CA VAL A 57 -3.30 -5.22 6.03
C VAL A 57 -2.59 -4.01 6.63
N GLY A 58 -1.51 -3.60 5.97
CA GLY A 58 -0.51 -2.67 6.46
C GLY A 58 -1.02 -1.26 6.65
N TYR A 59 -1.78 -1.03 7.72
CA TYR A 59 -1.79 0.28 8.36
C TYR A 59 -0.50 0.39 9.16
N VAL A 60 0.55 0.90 8.52
CA VAL A 60 1.77 1.26 9.24
C VAL A 60 1.38 2.45 10.13
N PRO A 61 1.42 2.31 11.47
CA PRO A 61 1.12 3.43 12.35
C PRO A 61 2.11 4.57 12.06
N LEU A 62 1.61 5.80 12.05
CA LEU A 62 2.47 6.97 11.90
C LEU A 62 3.42 7.05 13.10
N GLU A 63 4.72 6.90 12.85
CA GLU A 63 5.79 6.97 13.85
C GLU A 63 6.03 8.40 14.39
N GLY A 64 5.21 9.37 13.95
CA GLY A 64 5.29 10.77 14.36
C GLY A 64 4.48 11.69 13.43
N PRO A 65 4.52 13.02 13.67
CA PRO A 65 3.94 14.00 12.76
C PRO A 65 4.52 13.89 11.35
N ILE A 66 3.68 14.10 10.34
CA ILE A 66 4.12 14.12 8.95
C ILE A 66 5.03 15.33 8.71
N ASP A 67 6.24 15.07 8.21
CA ASP A 67 7.19 16.10 7.83
C ASP A 67 6.65 16.89 6.62
N ALA A 68 6.33 18.16 6.85
CA ALA A 68 5.68 19.01 5.87
C ALA A 68 6.56 19.33 4.65
N GLU A 69 7.88 19.22 4.79
CA GLU A 69 8.81 19.51 3.70
C GLU A 69 9.06 18.30 2.81
N LYS A 70 8.95 17.08 3.38
CA LYS A 70 9.20 15.83 2.65
C LYS A 70 7.93 15.23 2.04
N PHE A 71 6.77 15.43 2.65
CA PHE A 71 5.53 14.85 2.15
C PHE A 71 5.07 15.56 0.87
N ILE A 72 4.91 14.78 -0.20
CA ILE A 72 4.40 15.26 -1.49
C ILE A 72 2.93 14.89 -1.61
N VAL A 73 2.10 15.93 -1.73
CA VAL A 73 0.66 15.79 -1.92
C VAL A 73 0.38 15.15 -3.28
N GLY A 74 -0.58 14.24 -3.31
CA GLY A 74 -0.99 13.57 -4.52
C GLY A 74 -2.45 13.16 -4.51
N PRO A 75 -2.92 12.50 -5.59
CA PRO A 75 -4.32 12.12 -5.74
C PRO A 75 -4.83 11.23 -4.61
N HIS A 76 -6.08 11.40 -4.20
CA HIS A 76 -6.74 10.71 -3.08
C HIS A 76 -6.19 11.04 -1.69
N ASP A 77 -5.32 12.04 -1.54
CA ASP A 77 -5.09 12.64 -0.23
C ASP A 77 -6.32 13.48 0.17
N VAL A 78 -6.64 13.52 1.46
CA VAL A 78 -7.77 14.30 1.98
C VAL A 78 -7.26 15.38 2.92
N ILE A 79 -7.59 16.61 2.59
CA ILE A 79 -7.25 17.80 3.35
C ILE A 79 -8.49 18.25 4.09
N HIS A 80 -8.38 18.50 5.39
CA HIS A 80 -9.46 19.02 6.19
C HIS A 80 -9.26 20.52 6.39
N LEU A 81 -10.25 21.29 5.94
CA LEU A 81 -10.28 22.73 6.02
C LEU A 81 -11.32 23.14 7.07
N GLN A 82 -10.85 23.79 8.12
CA GLN A 82 -11.70 24.37 9.15
C GLN A 82 -11.52 25.88 9.16
N VAL A 83 -12.61 26.61 9.04
CA VAL A 83 -12.64 28.07 9.04
C VAL A 83 -13.61 28.51 10.12
N TRP A 84 -13.14 29.36 11.03
CA TRP A 84 -13.96 29.97 12.08
C TRP A 84 -14.09 31.47 11.81
N GLY A 85 -15.31 31.98 11.98
CA GLY A 85 -15.61 33.39 11.79
C GLY A 85 -17.08 33.62 11.45
N VAL A 86 -17.33 34.64 10.63
CA VAL A 86 -18.68 35.04 10.21
C VAL A 86 -19.34 33.98 9.33
N SER A 87 -18.55 33.30 8.49
CA SER A 87 -18.99 32.15 7.71
C SER A 87 -18.12 30.95 8.06
N PRO A 88 -18.59 30.07 8.97
CA PRO A 88 -17.84 28.88 9.33
C PRO A 88 -17.86 27.88 8.19
N VAL A 89 -16.72 27.22 7.95
CA VAL A 89 -16.56 26.16 6.95
C VAL A 89 -15.86 24.99 7.61
N ASP A 90 -16.36 23.78 7.40
CA ASP A 90 -15.78 22.54 7.92
C ASP A 90 -15.91 21.48 6.82
N GLU A 91 -14.90 21.36 5.97
CA GLU A 91 -14.97 20.59 4.73
C GLU A 91 -13.78 19.66 4.55
N PHE A 92 -14.05 18.47 4.00
CA PHE A 92 -13.03 17.50 3.60
C PHE A 92 -12.79 17.62 2.09
N LEU A 93 -11.65 18.17 1.73
CA LEU A 93 -11.22 18.40 0.36
C LEU A 93 -10.36 17.23 -0.10
N GLU A 94 -10.94 16.36 -0.93
CA GLU A 94 -10.19 15.29 -1.60
C GLU A 94 -9.41 15.85 -2.79
N VAL A 95 -8.16 15.41 -2.95
CA VAL A 95 -7.35 15.69 -4.14
C VAL A 95 -7.82 14.78 -5.27
N THR A 96 -8.34 15.36 -6.34
CA THR A 96 -8.80 14.62 -7.53
C THR A 96 -7.66 13.89 -8.23
N ASN A 97 -7.99 12.94 -9.11
CA ASN A 97 -7.02 12.24 -9.96
C ASN A 97 -6.18 13.17 -10.85
N ASP A 98 -6.74 14.33 -11.21
CA ASP A 98 -6.05 15.39 -11.95
C ASP A 98 -5.13 16.25 -11.06
N GLY A 99 -5.19 16.04 -9.75
CA GLY A 99 -4.33 16.70 -8.77
C GLY A 99 -4.84 18.04 -8.25
N PHE A 100 -6.14 18.26 -8.34
CA PHE A 100 -6.81 19.49 -7.91
C PHE A 100 -7.63 19.26 -6.64
N ILE A 101 -7.78 20.31 -5.85
CA ILE A 101 -8.78 20.40 -4.78
C ILE A 101 -9.80 21.47 -5.13
N THR A 102 -11.05 21.29 -4.75
CA THR A 102 -12.10 22.26 -5.00
C THR A 102 -12.44 22.98 -3.70
N ILE A 103 -12.12 24.26 -3.61
CA ILE A 103 -12.52 25.09 -2.46
C ILE A 103 -13.86 25.75 -2.78
N PRO A 104 -14.90 25.58 -1.93
CA PRO A 104 -16.17 26.26 -2.14
C PRO A 104 -15.97 27.79 -2.23
N GLY A 105 -16.63 28.46 -3.17
CA GLY A 105 -16.48 29.90 -3.37
C GLY A 105 -15.20 30.37 -4.08
N TYR A 106 -14.19 29.51 -4.29
CA TYR A 106 -13.04 29.81 -5.16
C TYR A 106 -13.05 29.02 -6.47
N GLY A 107 -13.24 27.71 -6.37
CA GLY A 107 -13.05 26.75 -7.46
C GLY A 107 -11.84 25.83 -7.25
N ALA A 108 -11.30 25.30 -8.36
CA ALA A 108 -10.26 24.27 -8.34
C ALA A 108 -8.84 24.86 -8.22
N ILE A 109 -8.01 24.27 -7.37
CA ILE A 109 -6.61 24.65 -7.13
C ILE A 109 -5.71 23.44 -7.29
N LYS A 110 -4.62 23.58 -8.04
CA LYS A 110 -3.65 22.50 -8.21
C LYS A 110 -2.76 22.37 -6.98
N VAL A 111 -2.74 21.17 -6.39
CA VAL A 111 -1.92 20.88 -5.20
C VAL A 111 -1.06 19.63 -5.36
N ALA A 112 -1.39 18.74 -6.30
CA ALA A 112 -0.58 17.54 -6.52
C ALA A 112 0.83 17.88 -7.01
N GLY A 113 1.82 17.15 -6.49
CA GLY A 113 3.24 17.35 -6.77
C GLY A 113 3.88 18.45 -5.93
N LEU A 114 3.11 19.20 -5.14
CA LEU A 114 3.65 20.16 -4.18
C LEU A 114 3.97 19.48 -2.85
N THR A 115 4.98 19.99 -2.15
CA THR A 115 5.21 19.63 -0.76
C THR A 115 4.04 20.10 0.10
N TRP A 116 3.75 19.39 1.20
CA TRP A 116 2.66 19.76 2.11
C TRP A 116 2.80 21.21 2.62
N ALA A 117 4.00 21.66 2.92
CA ALA A 117 4.28 23.04 3.32
C ALA A 117 3.84 24.05 2.25
N THR A 118 4.18 23.78 0.97
CA THR A 118 3.83 24.66 -0.15
C THR A 118 2.32 24.62 -0.43
N ALA A 119 1.73 23.42 -0.45
CA ALA A 119 0.29 23.24 -0.66
C ALA A 119 -0.52 23.96 0.43
N LYS A 120 -0.13 23.80 1.71
CA LYS A 120 -0.77 24.47 2.84
C LYS A 120 -0.70 25.98 2.72
N LYS A 121 0.43 26.54 2.25
CA LYS A 121 0.56 27.97 1.99
C LYS A 121 -0.38 28.45 0.90
N THR A 122 -0.42 27.76 -0.25
CA THR A 122 -1.31 28.09 -1.36
C THR A 122 -2.77 28.07 -0.92
N ILE A 123 -3.19 27.03 -0.19
CA ILE A 123 -4.55 26.90 0.33
C ILE A 123 -4.86 28.02 1.33
N ALA A 124 -3.93 28.32 2.24
CA ALA A 124 -4.10 29.38 3.22
C ALA A 124 -4.29 30.75 2.56
N ASP A 125 -3.53 31.04 1.50
CA ASP A 125 -3.64 32.32 0.78
C ASP A 125 -4.97 32.43 0.04
N THR A 126 -5.46 31.34 -0.57
CA THR A 126 -6.79 31.29 -1.19
C THR A 126 -7.91 31.43 -0.17
N VAL A 127 -7.83 30.73 0.96
CA VAL A 127 -8.85 30.79 2.03
C VAL A 127 -8.94 32.20 2.62
N LYS A 128 -7.80 32.88 2.81
CA LYS A 128 -7.77 34.29 3.24
C LYS A 128 -8.45 35.20 2.23
N TYR A 129 -8.20 35.00 0.93
CA TYR A 129 -8.80 35.81 -0.12
C TYR A 129 -10.33 35.66 -0.21
N VAL A 130 -10.84 34.43 -0.04
CA VAL A 130 -12.27 34.14 -0.23
C VAL A 130 -13.10 34.37 1.03
N TYR A 131 -12.66 33.85 2.17
CA TYR A 131 -13.46 33.83 3.39
C TYR A 131 -13.11 34.93 4.38
N ASN A 132 -11.97 35.61 4.17
CA ASN A 132 -11.38 36.59 5.08
C ASN A 132 -11.55 36.20 6.57
N PRO A 133 -11.10 35.01 6.99
CA PRO A 133 -11.49 34.45 8.27
C PRO A 133 -10.67 35.01 9.43
N THR A 134 -11.28 35.02 10.62
CA THR A 134 -10.57 35.40 11.86
C THR A 134 -9.56 34.32 12.28
N LYS A 135 -9.94 33.04 12.13
CA LYS A 135 -9.08 31.88 12.40
C LYS A 135 -9.41 30.76 11.44
N PHE A 136 -8.40 29.99 11.03
CA PHE A 136 -8.59 28.79 10.23
C PHE A 136 -7.52 27.75 10.55
N ALA A 137 -7.83 26.49 10.32
CA ALA A 137 -6.92 25.36 10.41
C ALA A 137 -6.96 24.56 9.11
N ILE A 138 -5.78 24.12 8.67
CA ILE A 138 -5.60 23.24 7.52
C ILE A 138 -4.78 22.06 8.01
N THR A 139 -5.39 20.89 7.97
CA THR A 139 -4.83 19.61 8.42
C THR A 139 -4.90 18.59 7.28
N LEU A 140 -3.96 17.65 7.29
CA LEU A 140 -4.01 16.49 6.41
C LEU A 140 -4.78 15.41 7.16
N ALA A 141 -6.00 15.10 6.73
CA ALA A 141 -6.88 14.17 7.43
C ALA A 141 -6.54 12.72 7.09
N PHE A 142 -6.45 12.43 5.79
CA PHE A 142 -6.11 11.10 5.30
C PHE A 142 -5.01 11.18 4.25
N VAL A 143 -4.05 10.27 4.37
CA VAL A 143 -3.03 10.04 3.36
C VAL A 143 -3.46 8.88 2.47
N ARG A 144 -3.20 8.99 1.17
CA ARG A 144 -3.52 7.91 0.24
C ARG A 144 -2.77 6.63 0.58
N ILE A 145 -3.43 5.52 0.28
CA ILE A 145 -2.83 4.18 0.25
C ILE A 145 -2.49 3.88 -1.20
N PHE A 146 -1.28 3.39 -1.45
CA PHE A 146 -0.82 2.98 -2.76
C PHE A 146 -0.37 1.53 -2.74
N VAL A 147 -0.31 0.92 -3.93
CA VAL A 147 0.18 -0.45 -4.09
C VAL A 147 1.67 -0.39 -4.42
N ALA A 148 2.48 -1.03 -3.58
CA ALA A 148 3.88 -1.29 -3.82
C ALA A 148 4.07 -2.74 -4.28
N HIS A 149 4.90 -2.95 -5.30
CA HIS A 149 5.25 -4.29 -5.76
C HIS A 149 6.61 -4.67 -5.21
N VAL A 150 6.67 -5.79 -4.50
CA VAL A 150 7.89 -6.34 -3.90
C VAL A 150 8.27 -7.59 -4.65
N ALA A 151 9.48 -7.61 -5.20
CA ALA A 151 10.03 -8.74 -5.92
C ALA A 151 11.49 -8.99 -5.50
N GLY A 152 11.92 -10.26 -5.59
CA GLY A 152 13.29 -10.68 -5.29
C GLY A 152 13.39 -11.64 -4.11
N CYS A 153 14.49 -11.56 -3.36
CA CYS A 153 14.81 -12.43 -2.21
C CYS A 153 14.04 -12.05 -0.93
N VAL A 154 12.71 -11.98 -1.03
CA VAL A 154 11.78 -11.83 0.10
C VAL A 154 10.96 -13.10 0.28
N GLN A 155 10.48 -13.36 1.50
CA GLN A 155 9.75 -14.59 1.79
C GLN A 155 8.46 -14.74 0.97
N PHE A 156 7.71 -13.65 0.82
CA PHE A 156 6.47 -13.60 0.05
C PHE A 156 6.56 -12.43 -0.96
N PRO A 157 6.94 -12.68 -2.21
CA PRO A 157 6.86 -11.65 -3.24
C PRO A 157 5.39 -11.39 -3.62
N GLY A 158 5.06 -10.13 -3.93
CA GLY A 158 3.69 -9.77 -4.23
C GLY A 158 3.41 -8.27 -4.19
N SER A 159 2.12 -7.95 -4.23
CA SER A 159 1.61 -6.58 -4.17
C SER A 159 1.13 -6.29 -2.75
N TYR A 160 1.64 -5.20 -2.18
CA TYR A 160 1.33 -4.77 -0.82
C TYR A 160 0.70 -3.38 -0.84
N GLN A 161 -0.32 -3.18 -0.01
CA GLN A 161 -0.91 -1.88 0.23
C GLN A 161 -0.09 -1.15 1.30
N VAL A 162 0.33 0.07 1.00
CA VAL A 162 1.20 0.87 1.85
C VAL A 162 0.68 2.31 1.87
N GLY A 163 0.65 2.94 3.05
CA GLY A 163 0.35 4.36 3.15
C GLY A 163 1.45 5.23 2.55
N ALA A 164 1.11 6.42 2.05
CA ALA A 164 2.07 7.39 1.48
C ALA A 164 3.24 7.77 2.43
N THR A 165 3.10 7.52 3.72
CA THR A 165 4.10 7.77 4.77
C THR A 165 4.86 6.51 5.23
N GLY A 166 4.56 5.34 4.66
CA GLY A 166 5.16 4.07 5.04
C GLY A 166 6.64 3.99 4.68
N ARG A 167 7.43 3.25 5.48
CA ARG A 167 8.86 3.03 5.20
C ARG A 167 9.04 1.75 4.39
N ILE A 168 10.14 1.69 3.64
CA ILE A 168 10.52 0.50 2.86
C ILE A 168 10.74 -0.71 3.77
N TRP A 169 11.31 -0.49 4.96
CA TRP A 169 11.49 -1.54 5.95
C TRP A 169 10.17 -2.22 6.33
N ASP A 170 9.10 -1.44 6.52
CA ASP A 170 7.79 -1.98 6.88
C ASP A 170 7.23 -2.85 5.76
N ILE A 171 7.47 -2.47 4.51
CA ILE A 171 7.09 -3.25 3.33
C ILE A 171 7.83 -4.60 3.31
N ILE A 172 9.14 -4.60 3.59
CA ILE A 172 9.94 -5.83 3.67
C ILE A 172 9.42 -6.74 4.78
N GLN A 173 9.08 -6.16 5.94
CA GLN A 173 8.52 -6.91 7.07
C GLN A 173 7.12 -7.46 6.77
N LEU A 174 6.30 -6.75 5.98
CA LEU A 174 5.01 -7.26 5.47
C LEU A 174 5.21 -8.40 4.46
N ALA A 175 6.29 -8.37 3.69
CA ALA A 175 6.69 -9.44 2.77
C ALA A 175 7.26 -10.69 3.49
N GLY A 176 7.18 -10.76 4.82
CA GLY A 176 7.71 -11.86 5.63
C GLY A 176 9.20 -11.74 5.92
N GLY A 177 9.78 -10.56 5.69
CA GLY A 177 11.20 -10.30 5.87
C GLY A 177 12.05 -10.81 4.71
N GLN A 178 13.35 -10.70 4.90
CA GLN A 178 14.35 -11.13 3.93
C GLN A 178 14.61 -12.64 3.98
N THR A 179 14.91 -13.23 2.84
CA THR A 179 15.50 -14.59 2.79
C THR A 179 17.00 -14.51 3.08
N GLY A 180 17.62 -15.59 3.58
CA GLY A 180 19.06 -15.62 3.88
C GLY A 180 20.02 -15.38 2.70
N LEU A 181 19.49 -15.32 1.47
CA LEU A 181 20.24 -14.98 0.24
C LEU A 181 20.13 -13.49 -0.13
N ALA A 182 19.37 -12.68 0.62
CA ALA A 182 19.16 -11.27 0.33
C ALA A 182 20.36 -10.40 0.75
N ASP A 183 20.73 -9.46 -0.13
CA ASP A 183 21.73 -8.42 0.16
C ASP A 183 21.00 -7.09 0.44
N LEU A 184 20.91 -6.70 1.73
CA LEU A 184 20.26 -5.46 2.16
C LEU A 184 20.97 -4.19 1.68
N SER A 185 22.22 -4.30 1.24
CA SER A 185 23.00 -3.15 0.76
C SER A 185 22.66 -2.78 -0.69
N LYS A 186 21.77 -3.55 -1.34
CA LYS A 186 21.40 -3.39 -2.75
C LYS A 186 19.88 -3.35 -2.91
N ILE A 187 19.21 -2.58 -2.07
CA ILE A 187 17.77 -2.39 -2.19
C ILE A 187 17.53 -1.38 -3.32
N LYS A 188 16.94 -1.86 -4.42
CA LYS A 188 16.55 -1.02 -5.55
C LYS A 188 15.08 -0.64 -5.48
N VAL A 189 14.83 0.65 -5.46
CA VAL A 189 13.50 1.25 -5.49
C VAL A 189 13.30 1.90 -6.84
N THR A 190 12.31 1.43 -7.61
CA THR A 190 11.92 2.10 -8.86
C THR A 190 10.59 2.82 -8.68
N HIS A 191 10.57 4.11 -8.98
CA HIS A 191 9.37 4.94 -8.88
C HIS A 191 8.55 4.85 -10.17
N ARG A 192 7.33 5.41 -10.15
CA ARG A 192 6.42 5.35 -11.31
C ARG A 192 6.96 6.10 -12.53
N ASP A 193 7.78 7.11 -12.31
CA ASP A 193 8.47 7.90 -13.33
C ASP A 193 9.67 7.17 -13.97
N GLY A 194 10.02 5.97 -13.49
CA GLY A 194 11.16 5.19 -13.96
C GLY A 194 12.48 5.55 -13.27
N SER A 195 12.49 6.53 -12.37
CA SER A 195 13.66 6.81 -11.54
C SER A 195 13.95 5.60 -10.64
N THR A 196 15.24 5.30 -10.48
CA THR A 196 15.70 4.18 -9.65
C THR A 196 16.63 4.72 -8.58
N GLU A 197 16.29 4.45 -7.33
CA GLU A 197 17.12 4.75 -6.17
C GLU A 197 17.69 3.44 -5.62
N THR A 198 18.96 3.47 -5.21
CA THR A 198 19.56 2.38 -4.45
C THR A 198 19.82 2.90 -3.05
N ILE A 199 19.28 2.21 -2.06
CA ILE A 199 19.39 2.55 -0.63
C ILE A 199 20.36 1.58 0.03
#